data_AF-A0A925U7D2-F1
#
_entry.id   AF-A0A925U7D2-F1
#
_cell.length_a   1.000
_cell.length_b   1.000
_cell.length_c   1.000
_cell.angle_alpha   90.00
_cell.angle_beta   90.00
_cell.angle_gamma   90.00
#
_symmetry.space_group_name_H-M   'P 1'
#
loop_
_entity.id
_entity.type
_entity.pdbx_description
1 polymer ?
#
loop_
_entity_poly.entity_id
_entity_poly.type
_entity_poly.pdbx_seq_one_letter_code
_entity_poly.pdbx_strand_id
1 'polypeptide(L)'
;MTGIYSMELENIRERTMMGRIVYVQNGGILGRPSGTNESENEFLRKEKSQQIIKGIRKGLTIREISAVTRTSTRTVQKLKTLSKKHSLLVSS
;
A
#
# COMPACT_ATOMS: atom_id res chain seq x y z
N MET A 1 17.40 30.01 22.87
CA MET A 1 17.00 29.90 21.44
C MET A 1 16.01 28.77 21.15
N THR A 2 15.32 28.17 22.13
CA THR A 2 14.36 27.07 21.89
C THR A 2 12.90 27.54 21.83
N GLY A 3 12.55 28.57 22.61
CA GLY A 3 11.17 29.09 22.69
C GLY A 3 10.62 29.70 21.39
N ILE A 4 11.47 30.38 20.62
CA ILE A 4 11.05 30.98 19.33
C ILE A 4 10.72 29.87 18.32
N TYR A 5 11.54 28.83 18.23
CA TYR A 5 11.27 27.72 17.30
C TYR A 5 10.01 26.93 17.68
N SER A 6 9.72 26.76 18.97
CA SER A 6 8.45 26.14 19.38
C SER A 6 7.23 26.99 19.02
N MET A 7 7.33 28.32 19.16
CA MET A 7 6.25 29.23 18.78
C MET A 7 6.03 29.25 17.26
N GLU A 8 7.10 29.30 16.46
CA GLU A 8 7.01 29.23 15.00
C GLU A 8 6.40 27.91 14.53
N LEU A 9 6.77 26.79 15.16
CA LEU A 9 6.21 25.49 14.86
C LEU A 9 4.71 25.42 15.20
N GLU A 10 4.30 26.01 16.32
CA GLU A 10 2.90 26.04 16.72
C GLU A 10 2.06 26.91 15.78
N ASN A 11 2.57 28.08 15.39
CA ASN A 11 1.92 28.95 14.39
C ASN A 11 1.65 28.21 13.06
N ILE A 12 2.60 27.40 12.60
CA ILE A 12 2.43 26.59 11.38
C ILE A 12 1.35 25.52 11.58
N ARG A 13 1.35 24.84 12.73
CA ARG A 13 0.34 23.82 13.05
C ARG A 13 -1.06 24.42 13.13
N GLU A 14 -1.22 25.54 13.82
CA GLU A 14 -2.50 26.21 13.94
C GLU A 14 -3.05 26.61 12.58
N ARG A 15 -2.23 27.24 11.73
CA ARG A 15 -2.65 27.66 10.39
C ARG A 15 -3.05 26.50 9.49
N THR A 16 -2.24 25.42 9.49
CA THR A 16 -2.55 24.22 8.70
C THR A 16 -3.80 23.52 9.20
N MET A 17 -3.99 23.46 10.53
CA MET A 17 -5.18 22.90 11.15
C MET A 17 -6.43 23.72 10.80
N MET A 18 -6.38 25.05 10.91
CA MET A 18 -7.51 25.92 10.55
C MET A 18 -7.88 25.76 9.07
N GLY A 19 -6.92 25.77 8.16
CA GLY A 19 -7.18 25.53 6.74
C GLY A 19 -7.80 24.16 6.47
N ARG A 20 -7.31 23.12 7.15
CA ARG A 20 -7.88 21.75 7.09
C ARG A 20 -9.32 21.72 7.57
N ILE A 21 -9.64 22.38 8.68
CA ILE A 21 -10.99 22.45 9.25
C ILE A 21 -11.95 23.11 8.25
N VAL A 22 -11.57 24.27 7.71
CA VAL A 22 -12.38 25.00 6.73
C VAL A 22 -12.63 24.16 5.48
N TYR A 23 -11.61 23.49 4.95
CA TYR A 23 -11.75 22.60 3.79
C TYR A 23 -12.76 21.47 4.04
N VAL A 24 -12.69 20.81 5.20
CA VAL A 24 -13.62 19.73 5.56
C VAL A 24 -15.03 20.25 5.81
N GLN A 25 -15.19 21.40 6.47
CA GLN A 25 -16.48 22.05 6.69
C GLN A 25 -17.16 22.42 5.36
N ASN A 26 -16.38 22.82 4.36
CA ASN A 26 -16.87 23.11 3.01
C ASN A 26 -17.17 21.85 2.18
N GLY A 27 -17.14 20.66 2.78
CA GLY A 27 -17.44 19.38 2.12
C GLY A 27 -16.24 18.71 1.46
N GLY A 28 -15.03 19.24 1.63
CA GLY A 28 -13.80 18.62 1.14
C GLY A 28 -13.49 17.31 1.87
N ILE A 29 -13.22 16.25 1.11
CA ILE A 29 -12.84 14.94 1.65
C ILE A 29 -11.32 14.84 1.71
N LEU A 30 -10.79 14.39 2.85
CA LEU A 30 -9.36 14.15 3.05
C LEU A 30 -9.06 12.66 2.94
N GLY A 31 -7.88 12.36 2.40
CA GLY A 31 -7.41 10.99 2.20
C GLY A 31 -7.52 10.55 0.75
N ARG A 32 -7.50 9.22 0.55
CA ARG A 32 -7.50 8.62 -0.78
C ARG A 32 -8.88 8.84 -1.45
N PRO A 33 -8.94 9.31 -2.71
CA PRO A 33 -10.22 9.56 -3.38
C PRO A 33 -11.08 8.30 -3.43
N SER A 34 -12.37 8.47 -3.21
CA SER A 34 -13.36 7.38 -3.28
C SER A 34 -13.34 6.73 -4.66
N GLY A 35 -13.47 5.40 -4.70
CA GLY A 35 -13.42 4.63 -5.94
C GLY A 35 -12.01 4.31 -6.46
N THR A 36 -10.94 4.90 -5.91
CA THR A 36 -9.57 4.50 -6.27
C THR A 36 -9.13 3.25 -5.53
N ASN A 37 -9.81 2.14 -5.74
CA ASN A 37 -9.32 0.84 -5.28
C ASN A 37 -8.57 0.17 -6.43
N GLU A 38 -7.35 -0.29 -6.17
CA GLU A 38 -6.69 -1.18 -7.11
C GLU A 38 -7.48 -2.50 -7.12
N SER A 39 -7.96 -2.91 -8.30
CA SER A 39 -8.69 -4.16 -8.42
C SER A 39 -7.75 -5.36 -8.19
N GLU A 40 -8.29 -6.50 -7.72
CA GLU A 40 -7.49 -7.73 -7.56
C GLU A 40 -6.80 -8.13 -8.87
N ASN A 41 -7.48 -7.96 -10.00
CA ASN A 41 -6.95 -8.28 -11.33
C ASN A 41 -5.82 -7.35 -11.75
N GLU A 42 -5.95 -6.05 -11.49
CA GLU A 42 -4.90 -5.06 -11.77
C GLU A 42 -3.65 -5.32 -10.91
N PHE A 43 -3.86 -5.64 -9.64
CA PHE A 43 -2.79 -6.02 -8.73
C PHE A 43 -2.05 -7.29 -9.18
N LEU A 44 -2.78 -8.28 -9.71
CA LEU A 44 -2.20 -9.51 -10.26
C LEU A 44 -1.43 -9.27 -11.56
N ARG A 45 -1.83 -8.31 -12.39
CA ARG A 45 -1.15 -7.99 -13.67
C ARG A 45 0.21 -7.32 -13.49
N LYS A 46 0.50 -6.74 -12.33
CA LYS A 46 1.81 -6.14 -12.04
C LYS A 46 2.95 -7.13 -12.26
N GLU A 47 4.05 -6.67 -12.85
CA GLU A 47 5.21 -7.52 -13.17
C GLU A 47 5.76 -8.24 -11.93
N LYS A 48 5.88 -7.51 -10.80
CA LYS A 48 6.33 -8.09 -9.52
C LYS A 48 5.37 -9.18 -9.02
N SER A 49 4.06 -8.98 -9.17
CA SER A 49 3.07 -9.99 -8.78
C SER A 49 3.20 -11.25 -9.62
N GLN A 50 3.43 -11.12 -10.93
CA GLN A 50 3.66 -12.25 -11.82
C GLN A 50 4.96 -13.01 -11.49
N GLN A 51 6.04 -12.28 -11.15
CA GLN A 51 7.29 -12.90 -10.70
C GLN A 51 7.11 -13.70 -9.40
N ILE A 52 6.35 -13.16 -8.44
CA ILE A 52 6.02 -13.84 -7.19
C ILE A 52 5.21 -15.10 -7.46
N ILE A 53 4.19 -15.05 -8.33
CA ILE A 53 3.37 -16.22 -8.70
C ILE A 53 4.24 -17.30 -9.35
N LYS A 54 5.17 -16.93 -10.24
CA LYS A 54 6.15 -17.86 -10.82
C LYS A 54 7.04 -18.50 -9.74
N GLY A 55 7.51 -17.72 -8.78
CA GLY A 55 8.29 -18.23 -7.64
C GLY A 55 7.51 -19.22 -6.78
N ILE A 56 6.22 -18.94 -6.53
CA ILE A 56 5.32 -19.84 -5.79
C ILE A 56 5.10 -21.16 -6.56
N ARG A 57 4.89 -21.10 -7.89
CA ARG A 57 4.74 -22.31 -8.72
C ARG A 57 6.00 -23.18 -8.73
N LYS A 58 7.18 -22.57 -8.62
CA LYS A 58 8.47 -23.28 -8.50
C LYS A 58 8.70 -23.93 -7.13
N GLY A 59 7.81 -23.73 -6.16
CA GLY A 59 7.96 -24.29 -4.80
C GLY A 59 8.95 -23.55 -3.90
N LEU A 60 9.39 -22.33 -4.26
CA LEU A 60 10.32 -21.54 -3.46
C LEU A 60 9.69 -21.09 -2.13
N THR A 61 10.52 -20.88 -1.11
CA THR A 61 10.04 -20.40 0.19
C THR A 61 9.63 -18.93 0.11
N ILE A 62 8.71 -18.51 0.99
CA ILE A 62 8.22 -17.13 1.04
C ILE A 62 9.37 -16.13 1.28
N ARG A 63 10.39 -16.53 2.06
CA ARG A 63 11.55 -15.68 2.38
C ARG A 63 12.45 -15.50 1.15
N GLU A 64 12.74 -16.56 0.41
CA GLU A 64 13.52 -16.47 -0.83
C GLU A 64 12.81 -15.61 -1.88
N ILE A 65 11.51 -15.81 -2.08
CA ILE A 65 10.71 -15.02 -3.03
C ILE A 65 10.73 -13.54 -2.63
N SER A 66 10.60 -13.24 -1.34
CA SER A 66 10.64 -11.88 -0.79
C SER A 66 12.00 -11.22 -1.03
N ALA A 67 13.10 -11.96 -0.81
CA ALA A 67 14.46 -11.49 -1.06
C ALA A 67 14.71 -11.20 -2.56
N VAL A 68 14.31 -12.11 -3.43
CA VAL A 68 14.50 -11.98 -4.89
C VAL A 68 13.67 -10.83 -5.47
N THR A 69 12.40 -10.73 -5.09
CA THR A 69 11.49 -9.72 -5.66
C THR A 69 11.54 -8.37 -4.92
N ARG A 70 12.36 -8.27 -3.86
CA ARG A 70 12.47 -7.10 -2.97
C ARG A 70 11.10 -6.61 -2.50
N THR A 71 10.22 -7.54 -2.13
CA THR A 71 8.88 -7.25 -1.62
C THR A 71 8.70 -7.75 -0.20
N SER A 72 7.73 -7.19 0.53
CA SER A 72 7.44 -7.66 1.88
C SER A 72 6.88 -9.10 1.86
N THR A 73 7.17 -9.86 2.92
CA THR A 73 6.60 -11.20 3.12
C THR A 73 5.07 -11.17 3.11
N ARG A 74 4.47 -10.07 3.58
CA ARG A 74 3.01 -9.85 3.57
C ARG A 74 2.45 -9.70 2.16
N THR A 75 3.18 -9.04 1.26
CA THR A 75 2.81 -8.95 -0.16
C THR A 75 2.80 -10.32 -0.83
N VAL A 76 3.82 -11.14 -0.54
CA VAL A 76 3.91 -12.52 -1.07
C VAL A 76 2.77 -13.38 -0.53
N GLN A 77 2.45 -13.28 0.77
CA GLN A 77 1.32 -14.00 1.37
C GLN A 77 -0.03 -13.57 0.79
N LYS A 78 -0.25 -12.27 0.60
CA LYS A 78 -1.44 -11.72 -0.08
C LYS A 78 -1.58 -12.30 -1.50
N LEU A 79 -0.49 -12.36 -2.25
CA LEU A 79 -0.53 -12.94 -3.60
C LEU A 79 -0.78 -14.45 -3.58
N LYS A 80 -0.28 -15.18 -2.57
CA LYS A 80 -0.58 -16.60 -2.40
C LYS A 80 -2.08 -16.84 -2.17
N THR A 81 -2.73 -16.03 -1.33
CA THR A 81 -4.18 -16.15 -1.09
C THR A 81 -5.00 -15.74 -2.31
N LEU A 82 -4.67 -14.63 -2.97
CA LEU A 82 -5.33 -14.22 -4.21
C LEU A 82 -5.15 -15.26 -5.33
N SER A 83 -3.95 -15.82 -5.49
CA SER A 83 -3.69 -16.80 -6.55
C SER A 83 -4.46 -18.11 -6.35
N LYS A 84 -4.71 -18.51 -5.10
CA LYS A 84 -5.62 -19.63 -4.78
C LYS A 84 -7.07 -19.28 -5.12
N LYS A 85 -7.53 -18.08 -4.75
CA LYS A 85 -8.89 -17.60 -5.01
C LYS A 85 -9.22 -17.58 -6.51
N HIS A 86 -8.27 -17.19 -7.34
CA HIS A 86 -8.40 -17.12 -8.81
C HIS A 86 -8.01 -18.43 -9.53
N SER A 87 -7.81 -19.54 -8.80
CA SER A 87 -7.38 -20.85 -9.35
C SER A 87 -6.12 -20.79 -10.23
N LEU A 88 -5.23 -19.80 -10.01
CA LEU A 88 -3.99 -19.60 -10.78
C LEU A 88 -2.85 -20.52 -10.33
N LEU A 89 -3.09 -21.28 -9.26
CA LEU A 89 -2.22 -22.30 -8.70
C LEU A 89 -2.94 -23.65 -8.83
N VAL A 90 -3.02 -24.17 -10.05
CA VAL A 90 -3.36 -25.58 -10.27
C VAL A 90 -2.07 -26.37 -10.05
N SER A 91 -2.07 -27.24 -9.05
CA SER A 91 -1.10 -28.32 -8.94
C SER A 91 -1.55 -29.44 -9.89
N SER A 92 -0.73 -29.71 -10.90
CA SER A 92 -0.55 -31.07 -11.42
C SER A 92 -0.18 -32.02 -10.30
#